data_AF-A0A1I7V2H3-F1
#
_entry.id   AF-A0A1I7V2H3-F1
#
_cell.length_a   1.000
_cell.length_b   1.000
_cell.length_c   1.000
_cell.angle_alpha   90.00
_cell.angle_beta   90.00
_cell.angle_gamma   90.00
#
_symmetry.space_group_name_H-M   'P 1'
#
loop_
_entity.id
_entity.type
_entity.pdbx_description
1 polymer ?
#
loop_
_entity_poly.entity_id
_entity_poly.type
_entity_poly.pdbx_seq_one_letter_code
_entity_poly.pdbx_strand_id
1 'polypeptide(L)'
;MRTSSTNSIMIGIALCDLTVLSDNVFERVNSYWLMSVDNLCVNHNTYWYEMCQLIGDVLRTFCERASFWLGVFLALIRLLIMKVPGNPKVLSKPILGYILVLVLLPISLSHSLYYYSGYTIEEWGYPWRPGKE
;
A
#
# COMPACT_ATOMS: atom_id res chain seq x y z
N MET A 1 8.04 -15.39 -23.85
CA MET A 1 7.37 -15.56 -22.54
C MET A 1 5.86 -15.61 -22.77
N ARG A 2 5.15 -16.64 -22.28
CA ARG A 2 3.66 -16.66 -22.37
C ARG A 2 3.12 -15.52 -21.50
N THR A 3 2.47 -14.54 -22.12
CA THR A 3 1.70 -13.49 -21.46
C THR A 3 0.46 -14.12 -20.83
N SER A 4 0.57 -14.50 -19.56
CA SER A 4 -0.50 -15.13 -18.78
C SER A 4 -1.11 -14.13 -17.79
N SER A 5 -2.36 -14.35 -17.38
CA SER A 5 -3.03 -13.66 -16.26
C SER A 5 -2.17 -13.58 -14.99
N THR A 6 -1.38 -14.62 -14.75
CA THR A 6 -0.39 -14.70 -13.67
C THR A 6 0.61 -13.55 -13.70
N ASN A 7 1.09 -13.13 -14.89
CA ASN A 7 2.08 -12.05 -15.01
C ASN A 7 1.47 -10.70 -14.66
N SER A 8 0.24 -10.44 -15.11
CA SER A 8 -0.48 -9.20 -14.77
C SER A 8 -0.74 -9.08 -13.27
N ILE A 9 -1.12 -10.19 -12.61
CA ILE A 9 -1.32 -10.20 -11.16
C ILE A 9 0.02 -10.01 -10.42
N MET A 10 1.10 -10.67 -10.87
CA MET A 10 2.43 -10.49 -10.28
C MET A 10 2.93 -9.03 -10.38
N ILE A 11 2.63 -8.33 -11.48
CA ILE A 11 2.95 -6.90 -11.61
C ILE A 11 2.16 -6.08 -10.58
N GLY A 12 0.87 -6.37 -10.39
CA GLY A 12 0.05 -5.69 -9.39
C GLY A 12 0.57 -5.88 -7.96
N ILE A 13 0.98 -7.10 -7.61
CA ILE A 13 1.61 -7.43 -6.32
C ILE A 13 2.92 -6.63 -6.17
N ALA A 14 3.80 -6.67 -7.17
CA ALA A 14 5.09 -5.98 -7.13
C ALA A 14 4.95 -4.46 -6.93
N LEU A 15 3.93 -3.83 -7.54
CA LEU A 15 3.65 -2.41 -7.34
C LEU A 15 3.16 -2.12 -5.91
N CYS A 16 2.32 -2.98 -5.33
CA CYS A 16 1.88 -2.84 -3.95
C CYS A 16 3.06 -2.97 -2.99
N ASP A 17 3.90 -3.99 -3.17
CA ASP A 17 5.06 -4.25 -2.32
C ASP A 17 6.09 -3.11 -2.40
N LEU A 18 6.33 -2.56 -3.60
CA LEU A 18 7.22 -1.41 -3.79
C LEU A 18 6.69 -0.16 -3.07
N THR A 19 5.37 0.04 -3.07
CA THR A 19 4.72 1.17 -2.38
C THR A 19 4.90 1.04 -0.86
N VAL A 20 4.61 -0.15 -0.30
CA VAL A 20 4.81 -0.44 1.13
C VAL A 20 6.27 -0.29 1.55
N LEU A 21 7.20 -0.79 0.73
CA LEU A 21 8.63 -0.64 1.00
C LEU A 21 9.05 0.82 0.98
N SER A 22 8.56 1.59 0.01
CA SER A 22 8.88 3.02 -0.14
C SER A 22 8.40 3.83 1.06
N ASP A 23 7.19 3.53 1.55
CA ASP A 23 6.62 4.14 2.75
C ASP A 23 7.46 3.82 4.01
N ASN A 24 7.82 2.56 4.21
CA ASN A 24 8.70 2.15 5.31
C ASN A 24 10.07 2.85 5.25
N VAL A 25 10.67 2.96 4.06
CA VAL A 25 11.95 3.66 3.89
C VAL A 25 11.78 5.14 4.22
N PHE A 26 10.71 5.78 3.76
CA PHE A 26 10.43 7.18 4.06
C PHE A 26 10.28 7.43 5.56
N GLU A 27 9.51 6.59 6.27
CA GLU A 27 9.31 6.68 7.72
C GLU A 27 10.64 6.52 8.47
N ARG A 28 11.43 5.50 8.11
CA ARG A 28 12.72 5.20 8.78
C ARG A 28 13.79 6.24 8.50
N VAL A 29 13.89 6.73 7.27
CA VAL A 29 14.86 7.77 6.93
C VAL A 29 14.49 9.08 7.62
N ASN A 30 13.22 9.47 7.63
CA ASN A 30 12.81 10.68 8.33
C ASN A 30 13.02 10.58 9.84
N SER A 31 12.56 9.50 10.48
CA SER A 31 12.65 9.34 11.94
C SER A 31 14.07 9.20 12.47
N TYR A 32 14.97 8.52 11.74
CA TYR A 32 16.34 8.29 12.22
C TYR A 32 17.39 9.25 11.68
N TRP A 33 17.27 9.70 10.43
CA TRP A 33 18.33 10.49 9.77
C TRP A 33 18.02 11.98 9.70
N LEU A 34 16.81 12.36 9.26
CA LEU A 34 16.49 13.77 8.99
C LEU A 34 15.94 14.49 10.22
N MET A 35 15.07 13.82 10.97
CA MET A 35 14.36 14.33 12.13
C MET A 35 14.61 13.39 13.31
N SER A 36 15.90 13.13 13.61
CA SER A 36 16.28 12.32 14.77
C SER A 36 15.59 12.86 16.03
N VAL A 37 14.99 11.95 16.79
CA VAL A 37 14.26 12.24 18.04
C VAL A 37 15.12 13.00 19.04
N ASP A 38 16.45 12.86 18.97
CA ASP A 38 17.40 13.50 19.88
C ASP A 38 17.63 15.00 19.60
N ASN A 39 17.17 15.52 18.45
CA ASN A 39 17.38 16.92 18.07
C ASN A 39 16.18 17.81 18.45
N LEU A 40 16.23 18.40 19.65
CA LEU A 40 15.25 19.37 20.17
C LEU A 40 15.08 20.65 19.33
N CYS A 41 15.95 20.87 18.34
CA CYS A 41 15.93 22.04 17.46
C CYS A 41 15.15 21.80 16.16
N VAL A 42 14.65 20.59 15.92
CA VAL A 42 13.88 20.22 14.73
C VAL A 42 12.42 20.03 15.13
N ASN A 43 11.48 20.52 14.31
CA ASN A 43 10.06 20.35 14.57
C ASN A 43 9.54 19.05 13.94
N HIS A 44 9.42 17.99 14.72
CA HIS A 44 8.96 16.67 14.26
C HIS A 44 7.49 16.68 13.82
N ASN A 45 6.63 17.47 14.47
CA ASN A 45 5.18 17.45 14.25
C ASN A 45 4.73 18.56 13.29
N THR A 46 5.43 18.72 12.17
CA THR A 46 5.00 19.66 11.14
C THR A 46 3.74 19.11 10.45
N TYR A 47 2.74 19.96 10.23
CA TYR A 47 1.47 19.57 9.58
C TYR A 47 1.66 18.76 8.29
N TRP A 48 2.59 19.18 7.43
CA TRP A 48 2.90 18.47 6.18
C TRP A 48 3.49 17.07 6.41
N TYR A 49 4.27 16.88 7.48
CA TYR A 49 4.84 15.59 7.82
C TYR A 49 3.75 14.64 8.35
N GLU A 50 2.92 15.10 9.27
CA GLU A 50 1.77 14.36 9.80
C GLU A 50 0.78 13.97 8.68
N MET A 51 0.50 14.90 7.75
CA MET A 51 -0.31 14.60 6.57
C MET A 51 0.33 13.53 5.68
N CYS A 52 1.63 13.63 5.41
CA CYS A 52 2.35 12.62 4.63
C CYS A 52 2.35 11.25 5.32
N GLN A 53 2.52 11.20 6.65
CA GLN A 53 2.42 9.96 7.42
C GLN A 53 1.02 9.36 7.35
N LEU A 54 -0.03 10.15 7.53
CA LEU A 54 -1.41 9.68 7.43
C LEU A 54 -1.71 9.10 6.05
N ILE A 55 -1.28 9.79 4.98
CA ILE A 55 -1.43 9.29 3.60
C ILE A 55 -0.62 8.00 3.41
N GLY A 56 0.61 7.96 3.92
CA GLY A 56 1.48 6.78 3.89
C GLY A 56 0.84 5.57 4.54
N ASP A 57 0.31 5.72 5.75
CA ASP A 57 -0.39 4.67 6.49
C ASP A 57 -1.64 4.15 5.73
N VAL A 58 -2.41 5.06 5.15
CA VAL A 58 -3.56 4.69 4.30
C VAL A 58 -3.10 3.86 3.10
N LEU A 59 -2.04 4.30 2.40
CA LEU A 59 -1.48 3.60 1.26
C LEU A 59 -0.92 2.23 1.66
N ARG A 60 -0.17 2.15 2.76
CA ARG A 60 0.45 0.93 3.27
C ARG A 60 -0.60 -0.12 3.59
N THR A 61 -1.59 0.25 4.42
CA THR A 61 -2.67 -0.67 4.82
C THR A 61 -3.50 -1.15 3.63
N PHE A 62 -3.75 -0.26 2.66
CA PHE A 62 -4.41 -0.60 1.40
C PHE A 62 -3.58 -1.60 0.57
N CYS A 63 -2.30 -1.29 0.33
CA CYS A 63 -1.41 -2.11 -0.50
C CYS A 63 -1.14 -3.49 0.11
N GLU A 64 -0.96 -3.59 1.43
CA GLU A 64 -0.79 -4.87 2.13
C GLU A 64 -2.00 -5.78 1.96
N ARG A 65 -3.21 -5.24 2.16
CA ARG A 65 -4.47 -5.99 1.96
C ARG A 65 -4.67 -6.39 0.50
N ALA A 66 -4.43 -5.47 -0.43
CA ALA A 66 -4.56 -5.74 -1.85
C ALA A 66 -3.56 -6.81 -2.32
N SER A 67 -2.30 -6.72 -1.89
CA SER A 67 -1.24 -7.70 -2.20
C SER A 67 -1.61 -9.10 -1.68
N PHE A 68 -2.13 -9.19 -0.45
CA PHE A 68 -2.63 -10.45 0.12
C PHE A 68 -3.73 -11.08 -0.75
N TRP A 69 -4.79 -10.33 -1.08
CA TRP A 69 -5.90 -10.84 -1.90
C TRP A 69 -5.43 -11.22 -3.31
N LEU A 70 -4.58 -10.40 -3.93
CA LEU A 70 -3.99 -10.72 -5.24
C LEU A 70 -3.17 -12.01 -5.19
N GLY A 71 -2.42 -12.26 -4.11
CA GLY A 71 -1.71 -13.51 -3.88
C GLY A 71 -2.63 -14.72 -3.77
N VAL A 72 -3.77 -14.60 -3.08
CA VAL A 72 -4.79 -15.66 -3.00
C VAL A 72 -5.37 -15.95 -4.39
N PHE A 73 -5.73 -14.93 -5.16
CA PHE A 73 -6.24 -15.11 -6.53
C PHE A 73 -5.20 -15.69 -7.48
N LEU A 74 -3.92 -15.35 -7.31
CA LEU A 74 -2.80 -15.93 -8.06
C LEU A 74 -2.73 -17.45 -7.85
N ALA A 75 -2.79 -17.91 -6.60
CA ALA A 75 -2.75 -19.32 -6.24
C ALA A 75 -3.99 -20.07 -6.78
N LEU A 76 -5.17 -19.46 -6.64
CA LEU A 76 -6.43 -20.01 -7.12
C LEU A 76 -6.45 -20.16 -8.66
N ILE A 77 -5.96 -19.16 -9.39
CA ILE A 77 -5.85 -19.23 -10.86
C ILE A 77 -4.88 -20.33 -11.27
N ARG A 78 -3.73 -20.47 -10.60
CA ARG A 78 -2.78 -21.56 -10.87
C ARG A 78 -3.41 -22.94 -10.64
N LEU A 79 -4.16 -23.09 -9.55
CA LEU A 79 -4.87 -24.34 -9.24
C LEU A 79 -5.91 -24.67 -10.31
N LEU A 80 -6.73 -23.70 -10.71
CA LEU A 80 -7.74 -23.88 -11.76
C LEU A 80 -7.12 -24.24 -13.11
N ILE A 81 -6.02 -23.61 -13.50
CA ILE A 81 -5.30 -23.94 -14.74
C ILE A 81 -4.81 -25.40 -14.71
N MET A 82 -4.33 -25.88 -13.56
CA MET A 82 -3.77 -27.23 -13.43
C MET A 82 -4.84 -28.32 -13.28
N LYS A 83 -5.98 -27.99 -12.66
CA LYS A 83 -7.03 -28.96 -12.30
C LYS A 83 -8.12 -29.11 -13.36
N VAL A 84 -8.38 -28.11 -14.21
CA VAL A 84 -9.48 -28.13 -15.19
C VAL A 84 -9.02 -28.74 -16.52
N PRO A 85 -9.49 -29.96 -16.88
CA PRO A 85 -9.25 -30.53 -18.20
C PRO A 85 -10.05 -29.73 -19.23
N GLY A 86 -9.38 -29.16 -20.24
CA GLY A 86 -10.05 -28.41 -21.32
C GLY A 86 -9.38 -27.10 -21.76
N ASN A 87 -8.20 -26.74 -21.23
CA ASN A 87 -7.51 -25.47 -21.53
C ASN A 87 -8.46 -24.27 -21.38
N PRO A 88 -8.70 -23.75 -20.16
CA PRO A 88 -9.51 -22.56 -20.00
C PRO A 88 -8.76 -21.36 -20.58
N LYS A 89 -8.90 -21.16 -21.91
CA LYS A 89 -8.28 -20.08 -22.69
C LYS A 89 -8.64 -18.72 -22.10
N VAL A 90 -9.78 -18.63 -21.43
CA VAL A 90 -10.28 -17.45 -20.72
C VAL A 90 -9.42 -17.17 -19.48
N LEU A 91 -9.10 -18.15 -18.63
CA LEU A 91 -8.26 -17.98 -17.44
C LEU A 91 -6.81 -17.60 -17.75
N SER A 92 -6.30 -18.06 -18.90
CA SER A 92 -4.94 -17.73 -19.34
C SER A 92 -4.83 -16.32 -19.95
N LYS A 93 -5.95 -15.60 -20.18
CA LYS A 93 -5.91 -14.25 -20.76
C LYS A 93 -5.46 -13.22 -19.74
N PRO A 94 -4.52 -12.32 -20.09
CA PRO A 94 -4.03 -11.27 -19.20
C PRO A 94 -5.13 -10.30 -18.75
N ILE A 95 -6.17 -10.11 -19.57
CA ILE A 95 -7.30 -9.21 -19.30
C ILE A 95 -8.01 -9.55 -17.98
N LEU A 96 -8.18 -10.84 -17.64
CA LEU A 96 -8.80 -11.21 -16.36
C LEU A 96 -7.95 -10.80 -15.16
N GLY A 97 -6.62 -10.92 -15.28
CA GLY A 97 -5.70 -10.45 -14.23
C GLY A 97 -5.82 -8.94 -14.02
N TYR A 98 -5.89 -8.17 -15.11
CA TYR A 98 -6.11 -6.72 -15.02
C TYR A 98 -7.47 -6.36 -14.43
N ILE A 99 -8.55 -7.06 -14.79
CA ILE A 99 -9.88 -6.82 -14.20
C ILE A 99 -9.84 -7.11 -12.69
N LEU A 100 -9.21 -8.21 -12.26
CA LEU A 100 -9.07 -8.54 -10.84
C LEU A 100 -8.31 -7.45 -10.09
N VAL A 101 -7.18 -6.98 -10.64
CA VAL A 101 -6.42 -5.86 -10.05
C VAL A 101 -7.29 -4.59 -10.00
N LEU A 102 -7.99 -4.27 -11.10
CA LEU A 102 -8.82 -3.07 -11.20
C LEU A 102 -10.04 -3.10 -10.27
N VAL A 103 -10.51 -4.26 -9.84
CA VAL A 103 -11.62 -4.40 -8.88
C VAL A 103 -11.12 -4.50 -7.44
N LEU A 104 -10.06 -5.25 -7.17
CA LEU A 104 -9.55 -5.47 -5.81
C LEU A 104 -8.88 -4.22 -5.22
N LEU A 105 -8.22 -3.42 -6.06
CA LEU A 105 -7.62 -2.17 -5.63
C LEU A 105 -8.67 -1.16 -5.12
N PRO A 106 -9.71 -0.77 -5.87
CA PRO A 106 -10.68 0.19 -5.37
C PRO A 106 -11.45 -0.33 -4.15
N ILE A 107 -11.79 -1.63 -4.09
CA ILE A 107 -12.47 -2.20 -2.91
C ILE A 107 -11.60 -2.05 -1.66
N SER A 108 -10.32 -2.41 -1.77
CA SER A 108 -9.40 -2.32 -0.64
C SER A 108 -9.14 -0.85 -0.25
N LEU A 109 -9.08 0.05 -1.24
CA LEU A 109 -8.92 1.49 -1.01
C LEU A 109 -10.15 2.09 -0.32
N SER A 110 -11.36 1.77 -0.78
CA SER A 110 -12.60 2.25 -0.16
C SER A 110 -12.72 1.79 1.29
N HIS A 111 -12.33 0.54 1.58
CA HIS A 111 -12.31 0.03 2.95
C HIS A 111 -11.28 0.75 3.83
N SER A 112 -10.06 0.98 3.32
CA SER A 112 -9.04 1.74 4.06
C SER A 112 -9.46 3.19 4.27
N LEU A 113 -9.98 3.88 3.25
CA LEU A 113 -10.49 5.25 3.37
C LEU A 113 -11.63 5.35 4.38
N TYR A 114 -12.55 4.37 4.40
CA TYR A 114 -13.62 4.34 5.39
C TYR A 114 -13.07 4.26 6.82
N TYR A 115 -12.08 3.39 7.05
CA TYR A 115 -11.41 3.27 8.35
C TYR A 115 -10.70 4.56 8.77
N TYR A 116 -10.00 5.20 7.84
CA TYR A 116 -9.22 6.41 8.13
C TYR A 116 -10.04 7.72 8.08
N SER A 117 -11.31 7.67 7.66
CA SER A 117 -12.18 8.85 7.58
C SER A 117 -12.46 9.54 8.93
N GLY A 118 -12.27 8.82 10.05
CA GLY A 118 -12.47 9.35 11.40
C GLY A 118 -11.24 10.06 11.98
N TYR A 119 -10.10 10.05 11.31
CA TYR A 119 -8.88 10.68 11.81
C TYR A 119 -8.84 12.14 11.38
N THR A 120 -8.58 13.03 12.34
CA THR A 120 -8.39 14.46 12.09
C THR A 120 -7.07 14.91 12.69
N ILE A 121 -6.41 15.85 12.02
CA ILE A 121 -5.17 16.45 12.53
C ILE A 121 -5.58 17.66 13.37
N GLU A 122 -5.30 17.60 14.67
CA GLU A 122 -5.55 18.69 15.59
C GLU A 122 -4.29 19.53 15.81
N GLU A 123 -4.47 20.83 16.04
CA GLU A 123 -3.37 21.72 16.39
C GLU A 123 -2.86 21.38 17.79
N TRP A 124 -1.53 21.27 17.92
CA TRP A 124 -0.90 21.11 19.23
C TRP A 124 -1.13 22.37 20.07
N GLY A 125 -1.55 22.21 21.33
CA GLY A 125 -2.07 23.30 22.18
C GLY A 125 -1.12 24.47 22.48
N TYR A 126 0.14 24.42 22.03
CA TYR A 126 1.10 25.51 22.10
C TYR A 126 2.00 25.55 20.85
N PRO A 127 2.45 26.74 20.42
CA PRO A 127 3.34 26.86 19.27
C PRO A 127 4.71 26.25 19.60
N TRP A 128 5.19 25.38 18.70
CA TRP A 128 6.51 24.76 18.81
C TRP A 128 7.62 25.81 18.90
N ARG A 129 8.61 25.57 19.78
CA ARG A 129 9.80 26.41 19.93
C ARG A 129 11.06 25.54 19.96
N PRO A 130 12.15 25.91 19.26
CA PRO A 130 13.38 25.13 19.27
C PRO A 130 14.00 25.13 20.68
N GLY A 131 14.36 23.94 21.17
CA GLY A 131 15.12 23.77 22.42
C GLY A 131 14.30 23.90 23.72
N LYS A 132 12.97 23.89 23.67
CA LYS A 132 12.11 23.76 24.85
C LYS A 132 11.11 22.63 24.62
N GLU A 133 11.10 21.67 25.54
CA GLU A 133 10.06 20.65 25.68
C GLU A 133 8.70 21.29 25.99
#